data_AF-A0A6A6QNV1-F1
#
_entry.id   AF-A0A6A6QNV1-F1
#
_cell.length_a   1.000
_cell.length_b   1.000
_cell.length_c   1.000
_cell.angle_alpha   90.00
_cell.angle_beta   90.00
_cell.angle_gamma   90.00
#
_symmetry.space_group_name_H-M   'P 1'
#
loop_
_entity.id
_entity.type
_entity.pdbx_description
1 polymer ?
#
loop_
_entity_poly.entity_id
_entity_poly.type
_entity_poly.pdbx_seq_one_letter_code
_entity_poly.pdbx_strand_id
1 'polypeptide(L)'
;TYSFQETTFARRLTRATVERGFHLLSTSSLHPAAVNHVFKLSLPYITRDQMLARFRAILTKSNSDTLDCWQTPFIHLGGAGTHYPRRDANGSTSPPPNSWNVRSIGPMKKLVLENSVDSTLNQVIDVDLRGFEGEWFDAHDVEGYLEELGVRIDPQASFAEAYVDVEE
;
A
#
# COMPACT_ATOMS: atom_id res chain seq x y z
N THR A 1 15.04 6.99 10.72
CA THR A 1 13.61 6.92 10.37
C THR A 1 12.77 7.09 11.64
N TYR A 2 11.66 7.83 11.57
CA TYR A 2 10.71 8.02 12.68
C TYR A 2 9.78 6.81 12.87
N SER A 3 10.10 5.66 12.27
CA SER A 3 9.31 4.42 12.35
C SER A 3 9.03 3.98 13.80
N PHE A 4 9.97 4.23 14.72
CA PHE A 4 9.83 3.99 16.17
C PHE A 4 8.97 5.05 16.91
N GLN A 5 8.25 5.90 16.21
CA GLN A 5 7.30 6.83 16.85
C GLN A 5 5.88 6.61 16.32
N GLU A 6 5.69 5.56 15.54
CA GLU A 6 4.40 5.22 14.99
C GLU A 6 3.46 4.64 16.04
N THR A 7 2.17 4.93 15.85
CA THR A 7 1.10 4.61 16.79
C THR A 7 0.47 3.25 16.54
N THR A 8 0.70 2.67 15.36
CA THR A 8 0.22 1.33 14.99
C THR A 8 1.31 0.56 14.23
N PHE A 9 1.22 -0.76 14.22
CA PHE A 9 2.10 -1.62 13.42
C PHE A 9 1.92 -1.35 11.92
N ALA A 10 0.68 -1.16 11.44
CA ALA A 10 0.39 -0.84 10.05
C ALA A 10 1.10 0.44 9.58
N ARG A 11 1.11 1.48 10.42
CA ARG A 11 1.81 2.74 10.10
C ARG A 11 3.32 2.56 10.07
N ARG A 12 3.86 1.79 11.02
CA ARG A 12 5.28 1.42 11.04
C ARG A 12 5.68 0.65 9.78
N LEU A 13 4.88 -0.34 9.39
CA LEU A 13 5.09 -1.13 8.18
C LEU A 13 5.03 -0.25 6.93
N THR A 14 4.03 0.63 6.83
CA THR A 14 3.92 1.62 5.73
C THR A 14 5.16 2.49 5.61
N ARG A 15 5.71 3.00 6.73
CA ARG A 15 6.95 3.78 6.66
C ARG A 15 8.14 2.96 6.21
N ALA A 16 8.28 1.74 6.73
CA ALA A 16 9.38 0.85 6.35
C ALA A 16 9.33 0.53 4.85
N THR A 17 8.15 0.26 4.28
CA THR A 17 7.98 -0.02 2.85
C THR A 17 8.27 1.22 2.00
N VAL A 18 7.80 2.42 2.41
CA VAL A 18 8.09 3.69 1.72
C VAL A 18 9.59 4.02 1.76
N GLU A 19 10.25 3.84 2.90
CA GLU A 19 11.69 4.06 3.05
C GLU A 19 12.49 3.11 2.16
N ARG A 20 12.12 1.83 2.15
CA ARG A 20 12.75 0.83 1.28
C ARG A 20 12.54 1.16 -0.20
N GLY A 21 11.33 1.56 -0.57
CA GLY A 21 10.99 2.01 -1.92
C GLY A 21 11.77 3.25 -2.35
N PHE A 22 11.91 4.23 -1.44
CA PHE A 22 12.70 5.44 -1.69
C PHE A 22 14.18 5.11 -1.93
N HIS A 23 14.78 4.23 -1.13
CA HIS A 23 16.15 3.77 -1.33
C HIS A 23 16.32 3.04 -2.66
N LEU A 24 15.38 2.16 -3.02
CA LEU A 24 15.42 1.43 -4.29
C LEU A 24 15.32 2.37 -5.50
N LEU A 25 14.42 3.36 -5.47
CA LEU A 25 14.31 4.37 -6.54
C LEU A 25 15.53 5.30 -6.59
N SER A 26 16.11 5.64 -5.43
CA SER A 26 17.30 6.49 -5.36
C SER A 26 18.54 5.82 -5.95
N THR A 27 18.59 4.48 -5.89
CA THR A 27 19.69 3.65 -6.42
C THR A 27 19.30 2.89 -7.70
N SER A 28 18.36 3.43 -8.47
CA SER A 28 17.75 2.73 -9.60
C SER A 28 18.73 2.30 -10.70
N SER A 29 19.84 3.03 -10.88
CA SER A 29 20.90 2.67 -11.82
C SER A 29 21.62 1.38 -11.45
N LEU A 30 21.66 1.02 -10.16
CA LEU A 30 22.33 -0.19 -9.67
C LEU A 30 21.45 -1.43 -9.82
N HIS A 31 20.11 -1.28 -9.75
CA HIS A 31 19.17 -2.40 -9.73
C HIS A 31 17.93 -2.16 -10.62
N PRO A 32 18.10 -1.94 -11.94
CA PRO A 32 16.99 -1.61 -12.82
C PRO A 32 15.91 -2.71 -12.88
N ALA A 33 16.30 -3.99 -12.83
CA ALA A 33 15.36 -5.10 -12.80
C ALA A 33 14.49 -5.12 -11.52
N ALA A 34 15.10 -4.84 -10.36
CA ALA A 34 14.37 -4.80 -9.10
C ALA A 34 13.39 -3.61 -9.05
N VAL A 35 13.80 -2.45 -9.56
CA VAL A 35 12.91 -1.27 -9.68
C VAL A 35 11.72 -1.60 -10.59
N ASN A 36 11.96 -2.16 -11.77
CA ASN A 36 10.90 -2.51 -12.71
C ASN A 36 9.95 -3.57 -12.14
N HIS A 37 10.45 -4.48 -11.31
CA HIS A 37 9.62 -5.49 -10.67
C HIS A 37 8.77 -4.90 -9.53
N VAL A 38 9.40 -4.21 -8.57
CA VAL A 38 8.72 -3.64 -7.39
C VAL A 38 7.71 -2.57 -7.78
N PHE A 39 8.04 -1.73 -8.77
CA PHE A 39 7.19 -0.63 -9.22
C PHE A 39 6.47 -0.93 -10.54
N LYS A 40 6.30 -2.21 -10.89
CA LYS A 40 5.68 -2.66 -12.15
C LYS A 40 4.31 -2.03 -12.40
N LEU A 41 3.53 -1.83 -11.34
CA LEU A 41 2.20 -1.21 -11.42
C LEU A 41 2.28 0.32 -11.48
N SER A 42 3.26 0.92 -10.82
CA SER A 42 3.40 2.38 -10.68
C SER A 42 4.05 3.06 -11.88
N LEU A 43 5.16 2.52 -12.38
CA LEU A 43 5.95 3.11 -13.46
C LEU A 43 5.17 3.42 -14.75
N PRO A 44 4.13 2.66 -15.13
CA PRO A 44 3.30 2.98 -16.28
C PRO A 44 2.53 4.32 -16.21
N TYR A 45 2.34 4.93 -15.03
CA TYR A 45 1.59 6.20 -14.89
C TYR A 45 2.23 7.24 -13.98
N ILE A 46 3.23 6.88 -13.19
CA ILE A 46 3.98 7.82 -12.36
C ILE A 46 5.48 7.71 -12.65
N THR A 47 6.13 8.85 -12.85
CA THR A 47 7.57 8.86 -13.11
C THR A 47 8.36 8.56 -11.84
N ARG A 48 9.61 8.10 -12.01
CA ARG A 48 10.55 7.91 -10.89
C ARG A 48 10.65 9.14 -9.99
N ASP A 49 10.80 10.32 -10.57
CA ASP A 49 11.02 11.56 -9.82
C ASP A 49 9.75 11.99 -9.07
N GLN A 50 8.57 11.77 -9.68
CA GLN A 50 7.29 11.96 -9.00
C GLN A 50 7.12 10.99 -7.82
N MET A 51 7.50 9.71 -7.98
CA MET A 51 7.47 8.75 -6.86
C MET A 51 8.45 9.15 -5.74
N LEU A 52 9.67 9.56 -6.08
CA LEU A 52 10.65 10.04 -5.09
C LEU A 52 10.14 11.26 -4.32
N ALA A 53 9.51 12.21 -5.01
CA ALA A 53 8.89 13.37 -4.37
C ALA A 53 7.75 12.96 -3.42
N ARG A 54 6.88 12.04 -3.85
CA ARG A 54 5.79 11.52 -3.00
C ARG A 54 6.31 10.78 -1.77
N PHE A 55 7.28 9.88 -1.95
CA PHE A 55 7.88 9.13 -0.84
C PHE A 55 8.59 10.06 0.14
N ARG A 56 9.32 11.07 -0.36
CA ARG A 56 9.91 12.10 0.51
C ARG A 56 8.83 12.83 1.33
N ALA A 57 7.72 13.22 0.70
CA ALA A 57 6.62 13.89 1.40
C ALA A 57 5.98 12.99 2.48
N ILE A 58 5.83 11.69 2.24
CA ILE A 58 5.34 10.73 3.24
C ILE A 58 6.34 10.58 4.39
N LEU A 59 7.64 10.47 4.09
CA LEU A 59 8.67 10.30 5.10
C LEU A 59 8.84 11.51 6.01
N THR A 60 8.43 12.71 5.58
CA THR A 60 8.41 13.93 6.41
C THR A 60 7.16 14.08 7.28
N LYS A 61 6.12 13.27 7.08
CA LYS A 61 4.88 13.32 7.87
C LYS A 61 5.12 12.92 9.32
N SER A 62 4.38 13.53 10.24
CA SER A 62 4.36 13.19 11.67
C SER A 62 3.51 11.93 11.96
N ASN A 63 3.44 11.51 13.22
CA ASN A 63 2.62 10.38 13.65
C ASN A 63 1.10 10.68 13.64
N SER A 64 0.71 11.96 13.63
CA SER A 64 -0.69 12.39 13.52
C SER A 64 -1.17 12.49 12.07
N ASP A 65 -0.26 12.54 11.11
CA ASP A 65 -0.62 12.69 9.69
C ASP A 65 -0.95 11.33 9.04
N THR A 66 -1.93 11.31 8.13
CA THR A 66 -2.23 10.11 7.31
C THR A 66 -1.04 9.77 6.40
N LEU A 67 -0.67 8.49 6.32
CA LEU A 67 0.37 8.00 5.40
C LEU A 67 -0.20 7.47 4.07
N ASP A 68 -1.52 7.46 3.95
CA ASP A 68 -2.21 6.84 2.82
C ASP A 68 -2.03 7.64 1.52
N CYS A 69 -1.94 6.92 0.41
CA CYS A 69 -1.78 7.45 -0.93
C CYS A 69 -3.03 7.21 -1.77
N TRP A 70 -4.15 7.77 -1.31
CA TRP A 70 -5.47 7.59 -1.91
C TRP A 70 -5.45 7.86 -3.43
N GLN A 71 -4.66 8.82 -3.92
CA GLN A 71 -4.61 9.17 -5.34
C GLN A 71 -3.99 8.09 -6.26
N THR A 72 -3.66 6.91 -5.73
CA THR A 72 -3.10 5.80 -6.52
C THR A 72 -4.19 4.84 -7.00
N PRO A 73 -4.23 4.48 -8.29
CA PRO A 73 -5.29 3.65 -8.86
C PRO A 73 -5.25 2.16 -8.45
N PHE A 74 -4.12 1.71 -7.89
CA PHE A 74 -3.90 0.31 -7.52
C PHE A 74 -4.07 0.04 -6.02
N ILE A 75 -4.60 1.01 -5.27
CA ILE A 75 -4.71 0.93 -3.81
C ILE A 75 -5.58 -0.25 -3.32
N HIS A 76 -6.49 -0.75 -4.16
CA HIS A 76 -7.38 -1.88 -3.88
C HIS A 76 -7.12 -3.13 -4.74
N LEU A 77 -5.94 -3.23 -5.37
CA LEU A 77 -5.60 -4.43 -6.12
C LEU A 77 -5.66 -5.65 -5.18
N GLY A 78 -6.32 -6.72 -5.61
CA GLY A 78 -6.49 -7.92 -4.79
C GLY A 78 -7.28 -7.74 -3.49
N GLY A 79 -8.06 -6.66 -3.37
CA GLY A 79 -8.81 -6.34 -2.15
C GLY A 79 -8.00 -5.57 -1.09
N ALA A 80 -6.78 -5.13 -1.40
CA ALA A 80 -5.94 -4.39 -0.46
C ALA A 80 -6.68 -3.16 0.11
N GLY A 81 -6.55 -2.95 1.42
CA GLY A 81 -7.25 -1.94 2.21
C GLY A 81 -8.75 -2.18 2.39
N THR A 82 -9.28 -3.37 2.03
CA THR A 82 -10.72 -3.68 2.16
C THR A 82 -11.03 -4.87 3.06
N HIS A 83 -10.02 -5.67 3.43
CA HIS A 83 -10.22 -6.90 4.22
C HIS A 83 -10.48 -6.56 5.69
N TYR A 84 -9.82 -5.53 6.22
CA TYR A 84 -9.97 -5.08 7.60
C TYR A 84 -10.40 -3.60 7.64
N PRO A 85 -11.69 -3.30 7.83
CA PRO A 85 -12.18 -1.93 7.79
C PRO A 85 -11.62 -1.05 8.91
N ARG A 86 -11.08 0.13 8.55
CA ARG A 86 -10.58 1.13 9.48
C ARG A 86 -11.71 1.65 10.36
N ARG A 87 -11.47 1.65 11.67
CA ARG A 87 -12.41 2.17 12.68
C ARG A 87 -11.90 3.48 13.26
N ASP A 88 -12.79 4.45 13.40
CA ASP A 88 -12.50 5.68 14.11
C ASP A 88 -12.48 5.46 15.64
N ALA A 89 -12.20 6.53 16.39
CA ALA A 89 -12.18 6.47 17.86
C ALA A 89 -13.51 6.03 18.50
N ASN A 90 -14.62 6.13 17.75
CA ASN A 90 -15.95 5.71 18.18
C ASN A 90 -16.29 4.29 17.70
N GLY A 91 -15.34 3.58 17.08
CA GLY A 91 -15.53 2.24 16.52
C GLY A 91 -16.29 2.23 15.20
N SER A 92 -16.62 3.39 14.62
CA SER A 92 -17.35 3.49 13.35
C SER A 92 -16.39 3.31 12.17
N THR A 93 -16.83 2.56 11.16
CA THR A 93 -16.05 2.39 9.93
C THR A 93 -16.28 3.57 9.00
N SER A 94 -15.22 4.28 8.64
CA SER A 94 -15.29 5.27 7.57
C SER A 94 -14.87 4.61 6.24
N PRO A 95 -15.64 4.78 5.16
CA PRO A 95 -15.20 4.33 3.85
C PRO A 95 -13.94 5.11 3.45
N PRO A 96 -13.02 4.50 2.68
CA PRO A 96 -11.87 5.21 2.17
C PRO A 96 -12.31 6.46 1.39
N PRO A 97 -11.55 7.57 1.47
CA PRO A 97 -11.94 8.86 0.91
C PRO A 97 -11.99 8.86 -0.63
N ASN A 98 -11.54 7.79 -1.28
CA ASN A 98 -11.80 7.57 -2.69
C ASN A 98 -11.94 6.09 -3.04
N SER A 99 -12.56 5.86 -4.20
CA SER A 99 -12.66 4.54 -4.81
C SER A 99 -12.24 4.63 -6.27
N TRP A 100 -11.51 3.62 -6.72
CA TRP A 100 -11.07 3.48 -8.10
C TRP A 100 -11.77 2.28 -8.70
N ASN A 101 -12.49 2.50 -9.80
CA ASN A 101 -13.03 1.42 -10.61
C ASN A 101 -11.97 0.99 -11.62
N VAL A 102 -11.47 -0.23 -11.50
CA VAL A 102 -10.48 -0.82 -12.42
C VAL A 102 -11.19 -1.77 -13.37
N ARG A 103 -11.23 -1.43 -14.66
CA ARG A 103 -11.86 -2.26 -15.71
C ARG A 103 -10.83 -2.69 -16.74
N SER A 104 -10.76 -3.98 -17.08
CA SER A 104 -9.92 -4.44 -18.20
C SER A 104 -10.68 -4.33 -19.51
N ILE A 105 -10.03 -3.85 -20.57
CA ILE A 105 -10.63 -3.77 -21.91
C ILE A 105 -9.90 -4.66 -22.91
N GLY A 106 -10.61 -5.68 -23.40
CA GLY A 106 -10.18 -6.55 -24.50
C GLY A 106 -9.13 -7.60 -24.09
N PRO A 107 -8.62 -8.39 -25.06
CA PRO A 107 -7.58 -9.40 -24.82
C PRO A 107 -6.20 -8.80 -24.53
N MET A 108 -6.05 -7.48 -24.64
CA MET A 108 -4.82 -6.74 -24.32
C MET A 108 -4.95 -6.11 -22.93
N LYS A 109 -3.85 -6.08 -22.19
CA LYS A 109 -3.72 -5.71 -20.76
C LYS A 109 -3.90 -4.21 -20.48
N LYS A 110 -4.93 -3.59 -21.07
CA LYS A 110 -5.28 -2.19 -20.83
C LYS A 110 -6.30 -2.12 -19.71
N LEU A 111 -5.96 -1.33 -18.70
CA LEU A 111 -6.83 -1.00 -17.58
C LEU A 111 -7.39 0.41 -17.78
N VAL A 112 -8.70 0.53 -17.68
CA VAL A 112 -9.38 1.81 -17.53
C VAL A 112 -9.62 2.01 -16.04
N LEU A 113 -9.07 3.10 -15.54
CA LEU A 113 -9.11 3.48 -14.13
C LEU A 113 -9.96 4.71 -14.01
N GLU A 114 -11.08 4.56 -13.32
CA GLU A 114 -12.02 5.64 -13.10
C GLU A 114 -12.07 5.96 -11.63
N ASN A 115 -11.66 7.17 -11.28
CA ASN A 115 -11.80 7.67 -9.93
C ASN A 115 -13.25 8.07 -9.70
N SER A 116 -13.88 7.47 -8.70
CA SER A 116 -15.29 7.70 -8.41
C SER A 116 -15.58 9.06 -7.76
N VAL A 117 -14.54 9.76 -7.30
CA VAL A 117 -14.64 11.03 -6.56
C VAL A 117 -14.19 12.21 -7.42
N ASP A 118 -13.16 12.03 -8.24
CA ASP A 118 -12.61 13.06 -9.11
C ASP A 118 -12.37 12.52 -10.53
N SER A 119 -13.33 12.77 -11.42
CA SER A 119 -13.28 12.30 -12.81
C SER A 119 -12.12 12.86 -13.63
N THR A 120 -11.46 13.94 -13.17
CA THR A 120 -10.26 14.48 -13.82
C THR A 120 -9.04 13.57 -13.67
N LEU A 121 -9.09 12.62 -12.73
CA LEU A 121 -8.04 11.64 -12.47
C LEU A 121 -8.21 10.33 -13.24
N ASN A 122 -9.23 10.23 -14.11
CA ASN A 122 -9.47 9.04 -14.92
C ASN A 122 -8.33 8.82 -15.92
N GLN A 123 -7.89 7.57 -16.06
CA GLN A 123 -6.71 7.24 -16.84
C GLN A 123 -6.81 5.85 -17.47
N VAL A 124 -6.27 5.71 -18.68
CA VAL A 124 -6.12 4.42 -19.36
C VAL A 124 -4.65 4.06 -19.29
N ILE A 125 -4.33 2.93 -18.66
CA ILE A 125 -2.95 2.48 -18.47
C ILE A 125 -2.78 1.12 -19.11
N ASP A 126 -1.64 0.93 -19.77
CA ASP A 126 -1.17 -0.38 -20.21
C ASP A 126 -0.32 -1.01 -19.09
N VAL A 127 -0.90 -1.94 -18.33
CA VAL A 127 -0.26 -2.61 -17.20
C VAL A 127 -0.49 -4.12 -17.30
N ASP A 128 0.59 -4.87 -17.27
CA ASP A 128 0.53 -6.33 -17.20
C ASP A 128 0.23 -6.83 -15.79
N LEU A 129 -1.06 -7.10 -15.52
CA LEU A 129 -1.51 -7.67 -14.24
C LEU A 129 -1.19 -9.17 -14.05
N ARG A 130 -0.57 -9.84 -15.03
CA ARG A 130 -0.15 -11.23 -14.82
C ARG A 130 0.85 -11.30 -13.66
N GLY A 131 0.64 -12.25 -12.75
CA GLY A 131 1.38 -12.40 -11.50
C GLY A 131 0.85 -11.54 -10.35
N PHE A 132 -0.24 -10.79 -10.55
CA PHE A 132 -0.95 -10.06 -9.50
C PHE A 132 -2.34 -10.66 -9.22
N GLU A 133 -2.55 -11.92 -9.61
CA GLU A 133 -3.75 -12.67 -9.25
C GLU A 133 -3.80 -12.93 -7.73
N GLY A 134 -5.01 -13.13 -7.19
CA GLY A 134 -5.22 -13.48 -5.80
C GLY A 134 -5.49 -12.30 -4.88
N GLU A 135 -5.38 -12.56 -3.58
CA GLU A 135 -5.63 -11.60 -2.51
C GLU A 135 -4.35 -10.87 -2.13
N TRP A 136 -4.47 -9.57 -1.94
CA TRP A 136 -3.38 -8.69 -1.57
C TRP A 136 -3.79 -7.86 -0.37
N PHE A 137 -2.84 -7.64 0.53
CA PHE A 137 -3.02 -6.87 1.76
C PHE A 137 -2.24 -5.56 1.68
N ASP A 138 -2.88 -4.48 2.11
CA ASP A 138 -2.14 -3.28 2.49
C ASP A 138 -1.57 -3.44 3.91
N ALA A 139 -0.83 -2.45 4.41
CA ALA A 139 -0.25 -2.54 5.74
C ALA A 139 -1.30 -2.63 6.87
N HIS A 140 -2.50 -2.13 6.65
CA HIS A 140 -3.60 -2.21 7.62
C HIS A 140 -4.25 -3.59 7.62
N ASP A 141 -4.44 -4.18 6.44
CA ASP A 141 -4.90 -5.56 6.34
C ASP A 141 -3.90 -6.53 6.99
N VAL A 142 -2.59 -6.31 6.83
CA VAL A 142 -1.57 -7.13 7.51
C VAL A 142 -1.72 -7.01 9.02
N GLU A 143 -1.91 -5.81 9.57
CA GLU A 143 -2.15 -5.61 11.00
C GLU A 143 -3.41 -6.34 11.46
N GLY A 144 -4.54 -6.16 10.77
CA GLY A 144 -5.79 -6.81 11.12
C GLY A 144 -5.74 -8.34 11.03
N TYR A 145 -5.09 -8.88 9.99
CA TYR A 145 -4.89 -10.32 9.84
C TYR A 145 -4.05 -10.92 10.96
N LEU A 146 -2.97 -10.25 11.35
CA LEU A 146 -2.16 -10.67 12.49
C LEU A 146 -2.98 -10.64 13.79
N GLU A 147 -3.77 -9.59 14.01
CA GLU A 147 -4.64 -9.50 15.18
C GLU A 147 -5.71 -10.61 15.23
N GLU A 148 -6.27 -10.99 14.09
CA GLU A 148 -7.22 -12.11 13.99
C GLU A 148 -6.58 -13.44 14.38
N LEU A 149 -5.31 -13.65 14.03
CA LEU A 149 -4.51 -14.80 14.46
C LEU A 149 -4.04 -14.70 15.93
N GLY A 150 -4.46 -13.67 16.67
CA GLY A 150 -4.05 -13.43 18.05
C GLY A 150 -2.66 -12.81 18.20
N VAL A 151 -2.04 -12.37 17.10
CA VAL A 151 -0.70 -11.76 17.07
C VAL A 151 -0.82 -10.24 17.12
N ARG A 152 -0.74 -9.67 18.33
CA ARG A 152 -0.75 -8.22 18.54
C ARG A 152 0.67 -7.68 18.65
N ILE A 153 1.11 -6.91 17.65
CA ILE A 153 2.45 -6.33 17.62
C ILE A 153 2.40 -4.91 18.17
N ASP A 154 3.07 -4.67 19.30
CA ASP A 154 3.29 -3.30 19.78
C ASP A 154 4.10 -2.53 18.72
N PRO A 155 3.66 -1.33 18.30
CA PRO A 155 4.35 -0.50 17.31
C PRO A 155 5.81 -0.21 17.67
N GLN A 156 6.19 -0.26 18.94
CA GLN A 156 7.54 -0.02 19.43
C GLN A 156 8.34 -1.29 19.70
N ALA A 157 7.69 -2.45 19.68
CA ALA A 157 8.38 -3.71 19.92
C ALA A 157 9.21 -4.14 18.71
N SER A 158 10.45 -4.58 18.96
CA SER A 158 11.34 -5.13 17.93
C SER A 158 11.06 -6.60 17.64
N PHE A 159 10.28 -7.27 18.49
CA PHE A 159 9.85 -8.67 18.34
C PHE A 159 8.42 -8.82 18.87
N ALA A 160 7.72 -9.86 18.43
CA ALA A 160 6.41 -10.25 18.94
C ALA A 160 6.40 -11.77 19.16
N GLU A 161 5.66 -12.21 20.16
CA GLU A 161 5.47 -13.62 20.47
C GLU A 161 4.03 -14.01 20.09
N ALA A 162 3.89 -15.19 19.50
CA ALA A 162 2.61 -15.73 19.05
C ALA A 162 2.53 -17.21 19.43
N TYR A 163 1.35 -17.64 19.86
CA TYR A 163 1.07 -19.07 20.02
C TYR A 163 0.72 -19.64 18.65
N VAL A 164 1.37 -20.74 18.29
CA VAL A 164 1.08 -21.49 17.06
C VAL A 164 0.53 -22.83 17.49
N ASP A 165 -0.71 -23.12 17.11
CA ASP A 165 -1.26 -24.46 17.29
C ASP A 165 -0.50 -25.40 16.35
N VAL A 166 0.23 -26.35 16.94
CA VAL A 166 0.88 -27.42 16.19
C VAL A 166 -0.18 -28.51 16.06
N GLU A 167 -0.81 -28.63 14.90
CA GLU A 167 -1.69 -29.77 14.61
C GLU A 167 -0.87 -31.07 14.76
N GLU A 168 -1.37 -32.01 15.57
CA GLU A 168 -0.80 -33.36 15.79
C GLU A 168 -0.93 -34.27 14.56
#